data_AF-A0A2N3T0K8-F1
#
_entry.id   AF-A0A2N3T0K8-F1
#
_cell.length_a   1.000
_cell.length_b   1.000
_cell.length_c   1.000
_cell.angle_alpha   90.00
_cell.angle_beta   90.00
_cell.angle_gamma   90.00
#
_symmetry.space_group_name_H-M   'P 1'
#
loop_
_entity.id
_entity.type
_entity.pdbx_description
1 polymer ?
#
loop_
_entity_poly.entity_id
_entity_poly.type
_entity_poly.pdbx_seq_one_letter_code
_entity_poly.pdbx_strand_id
1 'polypeptide(L)'
;MSLFKRLFTLGKAEANAVVDKLEDPIKMTEQGIRDMKKDLEDSLKALAEVKALEIRSKNDIAAETERALDYEKKAVLLLQKAANGKITSEEADRLASQALQKKTESEGHLERAKKEQALFSQNVSKLEGNVKELRNNINSWENELKTLKARVKVASATKNLNKQISEIDSSNTISLLEKMKDKVAEEEALSDAYGSIASKGKSIDDEIDNVLKDDPGNKISDSLAELKAKIASNKKDA
;
A
#
# COMPACT_ATOMS: atom_id res chain seq x y z
N MET A 1 -17.08 23.42 -4.82
CA MET A 1 -17.35 22.13 -5.50
C MET A 1 -16.04 21.37 -5.64
N SER A 2 -15.96 20.19 -5.03
CA SER A 2 -14.74 19.43 -4.82
C SER A 2 -14.16 18.86 -6.12
N LEU A 3 -12.86 19.07 -6.36
CA LEU A 3 -12.05 18.43 -7.42
C LEU A 3 -12.27 16.91 -7.46
N PHE A 4 -12.54 16.30 -6.32
CA PHE A 4 -12.79 14.86 -6.18
C PHE A 4 -14.11 14.39 -6.81
N LYS A 5 -15.15 15.25 -6.85
CA LYS A 5 -16.41 14.92 -7.56
C LYS A 5 -16.22 14.84 -9.07
N ARG A 6 -15.22 15.58 -9.61
CA ARG A 6 -14.82 15.54 -11.02
C ARG A 6 -13.96 14.31 -11.35
N LEU A 7 -13.08 13.88 -10.45
CA LEU A 7 -12.30 12.65 -10.61
C LEU A 7 -13.20 11.41 -10.66
N PHE A 8 -14.24 11.34 -9.83
CA PHE A 8 -15.16 10.20 -9.80
C PHE A 8 -16.11 10.16 -11.02
N THR A 9 -16.48 11.32 -11.57
CA THR A 9 -17.27 11.37 -12.83
C THR A 9 -16.43 11.01 -14.06
N LEU A 10 -15.13 11.30 -14.06
CA LEU A 10 -14.23 10.91 -15.15
C LEU A 10 -14.03 9.38 -15.26
N GLY A 11 -14.10 8.65 -14.14
CA GLY A 11 -13.91 7.19 -14.12
C GLY A 11 -15.03 6.38 -14.77
N LYS A 12 -16.18 7.00 -15.09
CA LYS A 12 -17.34 6.29 -15.67
C LYS A 12 -17.42 6.39 -17.20
N ALA A 13 -16.57 7.20 -17.85
CA ALA A 13 -16.78 7.61 -19.24
C ALA A 13 -15.86 6.97 -20.28
N GLU A 14 -14.66 6.47 -19.96
CA GLU A 14 -13.77 5.97 -21.03
C GLU A 14 -12.98 4.74 -20.59
N ALA A 15 -13.32 3.58 -21.14
CA ALA A 15 -12.66 2.31 -20.84
C ALA A 15 -11.38 2.04 -21.66
N ASN A 16 -10.94 2.95 -22.53
CA ASN A 16 -9.88 2.63 -23.52
C ASN A 16 -8.60 3.50 -23.49
N ALA A 17 -8.46 4.51 -22.61
CA ALA A 17 -7.27 5.38 -22.59
C ALA A 17 -6.77 5.79 -21.18
N VAL A 18 -6.86 4.90 -20.19
CA VAL A 18 -6.92 5.33 -18.76
C VAL A 18 -5.63 5.15 -17.96
N VAL A 19 -4.58 4.50 -18.48
CA VAL A 19 -3.39 4.23 -17.64
C VAL A 19 -2.53 5.47 -17.47
N ASP A 20 -2.15 6.15 -18.55
CA ASP A 20 -1.32 7.37 -18.47
C ASP A 20 -2.11 8.58 -17.93
N LYS A 21 -3.44 8.58 -18.07
CA LYS A 21 -4.36 9.62 -17.55
C LYS A 21 -4.61 9.52 -16.03
N LEU A 22 -4.23 8.41 -15.38
CA LEU A 22 -4.41 8.19 -13.93
C LEU A 22 -3.13 8.47 -13.10
N GLU A 23 -1.97 8.59 -13.75
CA GLU A 23 -0.73 8.96 -13.06
C GLU A 23 -0.82 10.39 -12.49
N ASP A 24 -1.48 11.29 -13.21
CA ASP A 24 -1.70 12.68 -12.81
C ASP A 24 -2.61 12.82 -11.56
N PRO A 25 -3.80 12.19 -11.47
CA PRO A 25 -4.61 12.19 -10.26
C PRO A 25 -3.92 11.63 -9.01
N ILE A 26 -3.11 10.58 -9.13
CA ILE A 26 -2.37 10.01 -8.01
C ILE A 26 -1.33 11.01 -7.51
N LYS A 27 -0.53 11.59 -8.41
CA LYS A 27 0.46 12.62 -8.08
C LYS A 27 -0.18 13.87 -7.47
N MET A 28 -1.33 14.31 -8.00
CA MET A 28 -2.09 15.42 -7.44
C MET A 28 -2.62 15.12 -6.04
N THR A 29 -3.11 13.90 -5.80
CA THR A 29 -3.60 13.49 -4.47
C THR A 29 -2.46 13.41 -3.46
N GLU A 30 -1.30 12.86 -3.86
CA GLU A 30 -0.09 12.90 -3.05
C GLU A 30 0.33 14.32 -2.69
N GLN A 31 0.28 15.24 -3.66
CA GLN A 31 0.61 16.64 -3.41
C GLN A 31 -0.39 17.27 -2.43
N GLY A 32 -1.69 17.03 -2.63
CA GLY A 32 -2.71 17.50 -1.69
C GLY A 32 -2.49 16.99 -0.26
N ILE A 33 -2.13 15.71 -0.10
CA ILE A 33 -1.78 15.15 1.23
C ILE A 33 -0.52 15.82 1.80
N ARG A 34 0.51 16.09 0.97
CA ARG A 34 1.71 16.83 1.41
C ARG A 34 1.37 18.24 1.88
N ASP A 35 0.53 18.95 1.14
CA ASP A 35 0.09 20.30 1.49
C ASP A 35 -0.73 20.28 2.79
N MET A 36 -1.65 19.33 2.94
CA MET A 36 -2.41 19.14 4.20
C MET A 36 -1.50 18.84 5.39
N LYS A 37 -0.41 18.08 5.21
CA LYS A 37 0.57 17.83 6.28
C LYS A 37 1.33 19.09 6.67
N LYS A 38 1.65 19.96 5.70
CA LYS A 38 2.25 21.26 5.96
C LYS A 38 1.28 22.15 6.74
N ASP A 39 0.02 22.22 6.31
CA ASP A 39 -1.03 22.97 7.02
C ASP A 39 -1.25 22.44 8.45
N LEU A 40 -1.11 21.11 8.65
CA LEU A 40 -1.14 20.51 9.98
C LEU A 40 0.03 20.97 10.85
N GLU A 41 1.24 21.04 10.29
CA GLU A 41 2.41 21.54 11.01
C GLU A 41 2.22 23.01 11.42
N ASP A 42 1.75 23.84 10.52
CA ASP A 42 1.50 25.27 10.79
C ASP A 42 0.36 25.44 11.81
N SER A 43 -0.68 24.61 11.74
CA SER A 43 -1.76 24.57 12.74
C SER A 43 -1.25 24.14 14.12
N LEU A 44 -0.30 23.20 14.19
CA LEU A 44 0.33 22.78 15.44
C LEU A 44 1.17 23.90 16.05
N LYS A 45 1.90 24.67 15.24
CA LYS A 45 2.65 25.85 15.70
C LYS A 45 1.71 26.90 16.26
N ALA A 46 0.65 27.25 15.53
CA ALA A 46 -0.36 28.20 16.00
C ALA A 46 -1.04 27.73 17.31
N LEU A 47 -1.36 26.44 17.42
CA LEU A 47 -1.87 25.87 18.66
C LEU A 47 -0.88 26.01 19.82
N ALA A 48 0.41 25.76 19.58
CA ALA A 48 1.45 25.91 20.60
C ALA A 48 1.59 27.35 21.08
N GLU A 49 1.53 28.32 20.17
CA GLU A 49 1.56 29.76 20.49
C GLU A 49 0.37 30.16 21.37
N VAL A 50 -0.85 29.76 21.00
CA VAL A 50 -2.04 30.08 21.80
C VAL A 50 -2.00 29.37 23.16
N LYS A 51 -1.51 28.13 23.24
CA LYS A 51 -1.27 27.45 24.53
C LYS A 51 -0.26 28.18 25.39
N ALA A 52 0.81 28.74 24.80
CA ALA A 52 1.79 29.52 25.54
C ALA A 52 1.15 30.80 26.12
N LEU A 53 0.26 31.46 25.38
CA LEU A 53 -0.52 32.60 25.89
C LEU A 53 -1.46 32.18 27.03
N GLU A 54 -2.13 31.04 26.91
CA GLU A 54 -2.97 30.49 27.97
C GLU A 54 -2.17 30.21 29.25
N ILE A 55 -0.99 29.60 29.13
CA ILE A 55 -0.09 29.34 30.28
C ILE A 55 0.40 30.65 30.90
N ARG A 56 0.78 31.63 30.07
CA ARG A 56 1.22 32.95 30.56
C ARG A 56 0.10 33.62 31.37
N SER A 57 -1.11 33.68 30.84
CA SER A 57 -2.25 34.27 31.55
C SER A 57 -2.57 33.53 32.86
N LYS A 58 -2.42 32.20 32.93
CA LYS A 58 -2.51 31.45 34.19
C LYS A 58 -1.43 31.87 35.21
N ASN A 59 -0.21 32.09 34.77
CA ASN A 59 0.87 32.56 35.63
C ASN A 59 0.61 33.99 36.12
N ASP A 60 0.10 34.87 35.24
CA ASP A 60 -0.27 36.24 35.60
C ASP A 60 -1.40 36.26 36.64
N ILE A 61 -2.40 35.40 36.50
CA ILE A 61 -3.46 35.20 37.51
C ILE A 61 -2.85 34.85 38.88
N ALA A 62 -1.92 33.90 38.92
CA ALA A 62 -1.27 33.48 40.16
C ALA A 62 -0.46 34.64 40.78
N ALA A 63 0.34 35.33 39.96
CA ALA A 63 1.18 36.43 40.40
C ALA A 63 0.36 37.63 40.93
N GLU A 64 -0.70 38.04 40.23
CA GLU A 64 -1.54 39.16 40.67
C GLU A 64 -2.37 38.80 41.91
N THR A 65 -2.80 37.53 42.03
CA THR A 65 -3.46 37.04 43.24
C THR A 65 -2.52 37.14 44.44
N GLU A 66 -1.27 36.70 44.30
CA GLU A 66 -0.27 36.79 45.37
C GLU A 66 0.03 38.24 45.74
N ARG A 67 0.20 39.14 44.75
CA ARG A 67 0.42 40.57 45.00
C ARG A 67 -0.75 41.21 45.74
N ALA A 68 -1.98 40.93 45.34
CA ALA A 68 -3.17 41.45 46.02
C ALA A 68 -3.20 41.02 47.50
N LEU A 69 -2.93 39.74 47.77
CA LEU A 69 -2.85 39.20 49.14
C LEU A 69 -1.69 39.81 49.94
N ASP A 70 -0.54 40.05 49.32
CA ASP A 70 0.61 40.68 49.97
C ASP A 70 0.32 42.13 50.36
N TYR A 71 -0.29 42.92 49.47
CA TYR A 71 -0.71 44.28 49.79
C TYR A 71 -1.77 44.35 50.88
N GLU A 72 -2.72 43.41 50.89
CA GLU A 72 -3.69 43.26 51.98
C GLU A 72 -3.02 42.98 53.32
N LYS A 73 -2.08 42.01 53.35
CA LYS A 73 -1.29 41.70 54.55
C LYS A 73 -0.50 42.92 55.03
N LYS A 74 0.13 43.66 54.11
CA LYS A 74 0.86 44.90 54.43
C LYS A 74 -0.04 45.95 55.06
N ALA A 75 -1.25 46.15 54.51
CA ALA A 75 -2.23 47.08 55.08
C ALA A 75 -2.60 46.69 56.53
N VAL A 76 -2.88 45.40 56.77
CA VAL A 76 -3.18 44.89 58.12
C VAL A 76 -2.01 45.09 59.08
N LEU A 77 -0.78 44.77 58.65
CA LEU A 77 0.43 44.93 59.47
C LEU A 77 0.71 46.40 59.83
N LEU A 78 0.41 47.34 58.92
CA LEU A 78 0.55 48.78 59.17
C LEU A 78 -0.41 49.24 60.28
N LEU A 79 -1.68 48.83 60.20
CA LEU A 79 -2.68 49.14 61.22
C LEU A 79 -2.33 48.51 62.58
N GLN A 80 -1.82 47.27 62.59
CA GLN A 80 -1.32 46.63 63.81
C GLN A 80 -0.13 47.38 64.42
N LYS A 81 0.77 47.96 63.61
CA LYS A 81 1.89 48.76 64.11
C LYS A 81 1.41 50.06 64.77
N ALA A 82 0.37 50.71 64.24
CA ALA A 82 -0.25 51.86 64.90
C ALA A 82 -0.91 51.48 66.23
N ALA A 83 -1.65 50.37 66.27
CA ALA A 83 -2.27 49.87 67.51
C ALA A 83 -1.24 49.58 68.63
N ASN A 84 -0.02 49.18 68.24
CA ASN A 84 1.10 48.94 69.16
C ASN A 84 1.97 50.18 69.42
N GLY A 85 1.55 51.37 68.96
CA GLY A 85 2.26 52.64 69.17
C GLY A 85 3.59 52.78 68.43
N LYS A 86 3.89 51.91 67.45
CA LYS A 86 5.16 51.96 66.69
C LYS A 86 5.18 53.03 65.60
N ILE A 87 4.01 53.43 65.11
CA ILE A 87 3.78 54.53 64.15
C ILE A 87 2.51 55.28 64.55
N THR A 88 2.33 56.51 64.07
CA THR A 88 1.10 57.28 64.33
C THR A 88 -0.09 56.69 63.57
N SER A 89 -1.31 56.96 64.05
CA SER A 89 -2.54 56.50 63.39
C SER A 89 -2.65 57.10 61.98
N GLU A 90 -2.35 58.39 61.84
CA GLU A 90 -2.45 59.10 60.56
C GLU A 90 -1.49 58.53 59.51
N GLU A 91 -0.27 58.17 59.90
CA GLU A 91 0.71 57.59 58.99
C GLU A 91 0.35 56.15 58.62
N ALA A 92 -0.18 55.37 59.57
CA ALA A 92 -0.68 54.03 59.30
C ALA A 92 -1.86 54.06 58.33
N ASP A 93 -2.83 54.94 58.54
CA ASP A 93 -4.00 55.09 57.67
C ASP A 93 -3.58 55.50 56.25
N ARG A 94 -2.64 56.44 56.12
CA ARG A 94 -2.08 56.87 54.83
C ARG A 94 -1.42 55.71 54.09
N LEU A 95 -0.53 54.97 54.75
CA LEU A 95 0.22 53.86 54.12
C LEU A 95 -0.69 52.65 53.85
N ALA A 96 -1.62 52.34 54.75
CA ALA A 96 -2.59 51.26 54.56
C ALA A 96 -3.52 51.56 53.38
N SER A 97 -3.98 52.80 53.24
CA SER A 97 -4.78 53.24 52.09
C SER A 97 -4.02 53.09 50.77
N GLN A 98 -2.73 53.45 50.74
CA GLN A 98 -1.89 53.23 49.55
C GLN A 98 -1.69 51.75 49.23
N ALA A 99 -1.48 50.91 50.24
CA ALA A 99 -1.39 49.46 50.06
C ALA A 99 -2.70 48.88 49.50
N LEU A 100 -3.86 49.30 50.02
CA LEU A 100 -5.16 48.89 49.51
C LEU A 100 -5.42 49.38 48.08
N GLN A 101 -4.96 50.58 47.72
CA GLN A 101 -5.01 51.05 46.33
C GLN A 101 -4.21 50.13 45.41
N LYS A 102 -3.01 49.71 45.82
CA LYS A 102 -2.21 48.73 45.07
C LYS A 102 -2.84 47.34 45.00
N LYS A 103 -3.53 46.90 46.05
CA LYS A 103 -4.37 45.70 46.02
C LYS A 103 -5.44 45.80 44.93
N THR A 104 -6.20 46.91 44.90
CA THR A 104 -7.25 47.12 43.90
C THR A 104 -6.70 47.19 42.47
N GLU A 105 -5.52 47.79 42.26
CA GLU A 105 -4.83 47.74 40.97
C GLU A 105 -4.54 46.28 40.56
N SER A 106 -3.93 45.47 41.42
CA SER A 106 -3.66 44.05 41.17
C SER A 106 -4.93 43.24 40.95
N GLU A 107 -6.03 43.49 41.67
CA GLU A 107 -7.34 42.87 41.41
C GLU A 107 -7.87 43.23 40.02
N GLY A 108 -7.68 44.47 39.56
CA GLY A 108 -8.02 44.89 38.20
C GLY A 108 -7.18 44.18 37.12
N HIS A 109 -5.89 43.93 37.40
CA HIS A 109 -5.03 43.11 36.53
C HIS A 109 -5.47 41.64 36.51
N LEU A 110 -5.78 41.08 37.67
CA LEU A 110 -6.27 39.72 37.85
C LEU A 110 -7.53 39.46 37.02
N GLU A 111 -8.52 40.35 37.09
CA GLU A 111 -9.77 40.19 36.33
C GLU A 111 -9.56 40.26 34.81
N ARG A 112 -8.60 41.07 34.34
CA ARG A 112 -8.20 41.06 32.93
C ARG A 112 -7.54 39.74 32.53
N ALA A 113 -6.57 39.27 33.32
CA ALA A 113 -5.87 38.02 33.06
C ALA A 113 -6.83 36.81 33.06
N LYS A 114 -7.84 36.77 33.94
CA LYS A 114 -8.90 35.75 33.93
C LYS A 114 -9.72 35.75 32.64
N LYS A 115 -10.11 36.92 32.14
CA LYS A 115 -10.86 37.03 30.88
C LYS A 115 -10.02 36.57 29.69
N GLU A 116 -8.75 36.95 29.65
CA GLU A 116 -7.81 36.50 28.63
C GLU A 116 -7.59 34.99 28.68
N GLN A 117 -7.39 34.42 29.88
CA GLN A 117 -7.22 32.99 30.07
C GLN A 117 -8.44 32.20 29.58
N ALA A 118 -9.66 32.67 29.87
CA ALA A 118 -10.88 32.03 29.39
C ALA A 118 -10.98 32.05 27.86
N LEU A 119 -10.64 33.19 27.24
CA LEU A 119 -10.61 33.34 25.78
C LEU A 119 -9.57 32.40 25.14
N PHE A 120 -8.34 32.37 25.68
CA PHE A 120 -7.29 31.50 25.16
C PHE A 120 -7.64 30.03 25.33
N SER A 121 -8.19 29.63 26.49
CA SER A 121 -8.63 28.25 26.71
C SER A 121 -9.69 27.81 25.70
N GLN A 122 -10.67 28.67 25.39
CA GLN A 122 -11.65 28.39 24.34
C GLN A 122 -11.00 28.22 22.96
N ASN A 123 -10.04 29.07 22.63
CA ASN A 123 -9.32 29.01 21.34
C ASN A 123 -8.44 27.76 21.25
N VAL A 124 -7.75 27.38 22.33
CA VAL A 124 -6.98 26.13 22.42
C VAL A 124 -7.89 24.95 22.14
N SER A 125 -9.03 24.84 22.81
CA SER A 125 -9.96 23.72 22.62
C SER A 125 -10.47 23.62 21.18
N LYS A 126 -10.80 24.76 20.54
CA LYS A 126 -11.19 24.80 19.12
C LYS A 126 -10.06 24.34 18.20
N LEU A 127 -8.85 24.86 18.40
CA LEU A 127 -7.68 24.52 17.58
C LEU A 127 -7.28 23.05 17.75
N GLU A 128 -7.34 22.50 18.96
CA GLU A 128 -7.11 21.07 19.20
C GLU A 128 -8.11 20.19 18.45
N GLY A 129 -9.39 20.59 18.45
CA GLY A 129 -10.43 19.92 17.67
C GLY A 129 -10.11 19.90 16.18
N ASN A 130 -9.78 21.07 15.62
CA ASN A 130 -9.44 21.22 14.20
C ASN A 130 -8.18 20.43 13.81
N VAL A 131 -7.13 20.48 14.64
CA VAL A 131 -5.88 19.71 14.44
C VAL A 131 -6.16 18.22 14.44
N LYS A 132 -7.01 17.74 15.37
CA LYS A 132 -7.41 16.33 15.44
C LYS A 132 -8.18 15.91 14.19
N GLU A 133 -9.13 16.73 13.73
CA GLU A 133 -9.89 16.47 12.51
C GLU A 133 -8.97 16.42 11.28
N LEU A 134 -8.08 17.41 11.13
CA LEU A 134 -7.12 17.47 10.03
C LEU A 134 -6.22 16.23 10.01
N ARG A 135 -5.71 15.81 11.17
CA ARG A 135 -4.92 14.58 11.30
C ARG A 135 -5.69 13.33 10.89
N ASN A 136 -6.96 13.22 11.31
CA ASN A 136 -7.81 12.09 10.92
C ASN A 136 -8.06 12.06 9.41
N ASN A 137 -8.35 13.22 8.82
CA ASN A 137 -8.56 13.36 7.38
C ASN A 137 -7.31 12.96 6.60
N ILE A 138 -6.13 13.45 6.99
CA ILE A 138 -4.84 13.07 6.37
C ILE A 138 -4.66 11.55 6.39
N ASN A 139 -4.85 10.91 7.55
CA ASN A 139 -4.72 9.46 7.67
C ASN A 139 -5.73 8.71 6.77
N SER A 140 -6.97 9.19 6.68
CA SER A 140 -7.98 8.60 5.79
C SER A 140 -7.54 8.68 4.33
N TRP A 141 -7.11 9.86 3.89
CA TRP A 141 -6.66 10.10 2.51
C TRP A 141 -5.40 9.30 2.16
N GLU A 142 -4.46 9.14 3.09
CA GLU A 142 -3.29 8.28 2.89
C GLU A 142 -3.67 6.82 2.67
N ASN A 143 -4.61 6.30 3.45
CA ASN A 143 -5.12 4.93 3.31
C ASN A 143 -5.87 4.73 1.98
N GLU A 144 -6.69 5.71 1.60
CA GLU A 144 -7.39 5.69 0.31
C GLU A 144 -6.41 5.74 -0.87
N LEU A 145 -5.40 6.62 -0.81
CA LEU A 145 -4.36 6.73 -1.82
C LEU A 145 -3.57 5.42 -1.96
N LYS A 146 -3.20 4.78 -0.84
CA LYS A 146 -2.53 3.46 -0.85
C LYS A 146 -3.38 2.41 -1.58
N THR A 147 -4.67 2.38 -1.29
CA THR A 147 -5.63 1.47 -1.94
C THR A 147 -5.75 1.77 -3.43
N LEU A 148 -5.85 3.04 -3.80
CA LEU A 148 -5.96 3.47 -5.18
C LEU A 148 -4.71 3.08 -5.99
N LYS A 149 -3.51 3.32 -5.46
CA LYS A 149 -2.25 2.90 -6.07
C LYS A 149 -2.19 1.39 -6.31
N ALA A 150 -2.61 0.60 -5.33
CA ALA A 150 -2.66 -0.86 -5.47
C ALA A 150 -3.61 -1.28 -6.59
N ARG A 151 -4.81 -0.68 -6.66
CA ARG A 151 -5.79 -0.95 -7.72
C ARG A 151 -5.27 -0.56 -9.11
N VAL A 152 -4.62 0.59 -9.24
CA VAL A 152 -4.01 1.04 -10.51
C VAL A 152 -2.90 0.07 -10.94
N LYS A 153 -2.06 -0.41 -10.00
CA LYS A 153 -1.04 -1.42 -10.30
C LYS A 153 -1.64 -2.74 -10.80
N VAL A 154 -2.69 -3.24 -10.14
CA VAL A 154 -3.40 -4.46 -10.58
C VAL A 154 -4.03 -4.25 -11.95
N ALA A 155 -4.76 -3.15 -12.16
CA ALA A 155 -5.40 -2.85 -13.43
C ALA A 155 -4.39 -2.72 -14.59
N SER A 156 -3.24 -2.08 -14.35
CA SER A 156 -2.15 -1.97 -15.32
C SER A 156 -1.54 -3.34 -15.65
N ALA A 157 -1.29 -4.18 -14.64
CA ALA A 157 -0.80 -5.54 -14.84
C ALA A 157 -1.78 -6.40 -15.65
N THR A 158 -3.08 -6.37 -15.32
CA THR A 158 -4.13 -7.09 -16.06
C THR A 158 -4.22 -6.58 -17.51
N LYS A 159 -4.15 -5.26 -17.73
CA LYS A 159 -4.14 -4.68 -19.09
C LYS A 159 -2.95 -5.17 -19.90
N ASN A 160 -1.75 -5.16 -19.32
CA ASN A 160 -0.54 -5.61 -20.00
C ASN A 160 -0.59 -7.11 -20.31
N LEU A 161 -1.08 -7.93 -19.38
CA LEU A 161 -1.29 -9.36 -19.61
C LEU A 161 -2.28 -9.62 -20.75
N ASN A 162 -3.43 -8.96 -20.74
CA ASN A 162 -4.43 -9.11 -21.81
C ASN A 162 -3.91 -8.64 -23.17
N LYS A 163 -3.11 -7.57 -23.20
CA LYS A 163 -2.43 -7.12 -24.41
C LYS A 163 -1.46 -8.18 -24.94
N GLN A 164 -0.63 -8.77 -24.06
CA GLN A 164 0.28 -9.85 -24.44
C GLN A 164 -0.48 -11.09 -24.94
N ILE A 165 -1.57 -11.49 -24.28
CA ILE A 165 -2.43 -12.59 -24.74
C ILE A 165 -3.05 -12.28 -26.11
N SER A 166 -3.47 -11.04 -26.34
CA SER A 166 -4.01 -10.62 -27.65
C SER A 166 -2.94 -10.53 -28.74
N GLU A 167 -1.69 -10.24 -28.37
CA GLU A 167 -0.53 -10.20 -29.30
C GLU A 167 0.04 -11.60 -29.57
N ILE A 168 -0.23 -12.57 -28.70
CA ILE A 168 -0.13 -14.01 -29.00
C ILE A 168 -1.28 -14.35 -29.96
N ASP A 169 -1.14 -13.88 -31.19
CA ASP A 169 -2.03 -14.28 -32.27
C ASP A 169 -1.85 -15.78 -32.49
N SER A 170 -2.93 -16.53 -32.23
CA SER A 170 -3.09 -17.94 -32.55
C SER A 170 -2.67 -18.27 -33.99
N SER A 171 -2.69 -17.30 -34.92
CA SER A 171 -2.27 -17.51 -36.31
C SER A 171 -0.80 -17.91 -36.46
N ASN A 172 0.12 -17.32 -35.68
CA ASN A 172 1.55 -17.63 -35.80
C ASN A 172 1.91 -18.97 -35.14
N THR A 173 1.22 -19.34 -34.07
CA THR A 173 1.43 -20.64 -33.40
C THR A 173 0.81 -21.78 -34.22
N ILE A 174 -0.35 -21.57 -34.83
CA ILE A 174 -0.98 -22.52 -35.76
C ILE A 174 -0.15 -22.65 -37.05
N SER A 175 0.31 -21.54 -37.62
CA SER A 175 1.24 -21.53 -38.77
C SER A 175 2.54 -22.29 -38.50
N LEU A 176 3.10 -22.16 -37.29
CA LEU A 176 4.29 -22.90 -36.90
C LEU A 176 4.00 -24.41 -36.73
N LEU A 177 2.83 -24.75 -36.15
CA LEU A 177 2.38 -26.14 -36.03
C LEU A 177 2.08 -26.79 -37.39
N GLU A 178 1.46 -26.08 -38.32
CA GLU A 178 1.24 -26.56 -39.69
C GLU A 178 2.58 -26.77 -40.42
N LYS A 179 3.52 -25.82 -40.33
CA LYS A 179 4.87 -25.99 -40.90
C LYS A 179 5.63 -27.16 -40.30
N MET A 180 5.49 -27.41 -38.99
CA MET A 180 6.09 -28.59 -38.36
C MET A 180 5.42 -29.88 -38.83
N LYS A 181 4.09 -29.89 -39.00
CA LYS A 181 3.34 -31.03 -39.54
C LYS A 181 3.77 -31.36 -40.98
N ASP A 182 3.89 -30.35 -41.85
CA ASP A 182 4.31 -30.53 -43.24
C ASP A 182 5.75 -31.07 -43.31
N LYS A 183 6.64 -30.57 -42.45
CA LYS A 183 8.02 -31.05 -42.38
C LYS A 183 8.12 -32.49 -41.88
N VAL A 184 7.32 -32.88 -40.89
CA VAL A 184 7.25 -34.28 -40.41
C VAL A 184 6.75 -35.20 -41.53
N ALA A 185 5.71 -34.79 -42.27
CA ALA A 185 5.21 -35.57 -43.40
C ALA A 185 6.25 -35.72 -44.53
N GLU A 186 7.06 -34.69 -44.79
CA GLU A 186 8.18 -34.76 -45.75
C GLU A 186 9.28 -35.73 -45.29
N GLU A 187 9.65 -35.69 -44.00
CA GLU A 187 10.64 -36.62 -43.42
C GLU A 187 10.13 -38.07 -43.40
N GLU A 188 8.84 -38.28 -43.11
CA GLU A 188 8.18 -39.60 -43.20
C GLU A 188 8.18 -40.12 -44.64
N ALA A 189 7.82 -39.28 -45.63
CA ALA A 189 7.86 -39.66 -47.04
C ALA A 189 9.28 -39.97 -47.54
N LEU A 190 10.29 -39.23 -47.07
CA LEU A 190 11.70 -39.53 -47.33
C LEU A 190 12.12 -40.85 -46.69
N SER A 191 11.70 -41.12 -45.45
CA SER A 191 11.96 -42.38 -44.75
C SER A 191 11.34 -43.58 -45.48
N ASP A 192 10.09 -43.46 -45.94
CA ASP A 192 9.43 -44.47 -46.77
C ASP A 192 10.14 -44.67 -48.11
N ALA A 193 10.61 -43.58 -48.74
CA ALA A 193 11.41 -43.65 -49.96
C ALA A 193 12.74 -44.39 -49.71
N TYR A 194 13.46 -44.09 -48.62
CA TYR A 194 14.68 -44.82 -48.24
C TYR A 194 14.40 -46.28 -47.89
N GLY A 195 13.28 -46.60 -47.23
CA GLY A 195 12.84 -47.98 -46.98
C GLY A 195 12.54 -48.75 -48.28
N SER A 196 11.96 -48.06 -49.28
CA SER A 196 11.70 -48.62 -50.61
C SER A 196 12.98 -48.80 -51.46
N ILE A 197 14.02 -48.00 -51.21
CA ILE A 197 15.34 -48.12 -51.85
C ILE A 197 16.17 -49.22 -51.16
N ALA A 198 16.10 -49.33 -49.83
CA ALA A 198 16.75 -50.40 -49.07
C ALA A 198 16.19 -51.80 -49.37
N SER A 199 14.95 -51.88 -49.87
CA SER A 199 14.34 -53.13 -50.37
C SER A 199 14.68 -53.46 -51.83
N LYS A 200 15.52 -52.66 -52.50
CA LYS A 200 15.96 -52.86 -53.90
C LYS A 200 17.46 -53.12 -54.09
N GLY A 201 18.16 -53.52 -53.02
CA GLY A 201 19.57 -53.89 -53.08
C GLY A 201 19.86 -55.21 -52.37
N LYS A 202 19.40 -56.34 -52.91
CA LYS A 202 20.07 -57.62 -52.65
C LYS A 202 21.28 -57.67 -53.58
N SER A 203 22.47 -57.75 -53.00
CA SER A 203 23.72 -57.86 -53.76
C SER A 203 23.74 -59.21 -54.47
N ILE A 204 24.20 -59.24 -55.72
CA ILE A 204 24.37 -60.44 -56.55
C ILE A 204 25.28 -61.49 -55.88
N ASP A 205 26.11 -61.05 -54.93
CA ASP A 205 26.99 -61.92 -54.15
C ASP A 205 26.24 -62.84 -53.17
N ASP A 206 25.05 -62.44 -52.69
CA ASP A 206 24.18 -63.28 -51.82
C ASP A 206 23.43 -64.37 -52.62
N GLU A 207 23.27 -64.20 -53.95
CA GLU A 207 22.72 -65.23 -54.85
C GLU A 207 23.77 -66.28 -55.22
N ILE A 208 25.05 -65.91 -55.29
CA ILE A 208 26.15 -66.83 -55.64
C ILE A 208 26.43 -67.83 -54.51
N ASP A 209 26.41 -67.38 -53.25
CA ASP A 209 26.65 -68.24 -52.07
C ASP A 209 25.49 -69.20 -51.75
N ASN A 210 24.27 -68.90 -52.22
CA ASN A 210 23.11 -69.78 -52.07
C ASN A 210 23.02 -70.86 -53.15
N VAL A 211 23.54 -70.61 -54.36
CA VAL A 211 23.54 -71.60 -55.46
C VAL A 211 24.65 -72.66 -55.28
N LEU A 212 25.71 -72.34 -54.52
CA LEU A 212 26.82 -73.27 -54.25
C LEU A 212 26.59 -74.20 -53.04
N LYS A 213 25.43 -74.12 -52.37
CA LYS A 213 25.11 -74.88 -51.14
C LYS A 213 24.10 -76.03 -51.30
N ASP A 214 23.54 -76.25 -52.49
CA ASP A 214 22.56 -77.33 -52.73
C ASP A 214 23.09 -78.37 -53.73
N ASP A 215 23.71 -79.44 -53.21
CA ASP A 215 23.78 -80.76 -53.86
C ASP A 215 23.20 -81.81 -52.87
N PRO A 216 22.37 -82.77 -53.33
CA PRO A 216 21.27 -83.32 -52.56
C PRO A 216 21.66 -84.55 -51.72
N GLY A 217 21.40 -84.49 -50.42
CA GLY A 217 21.48 -85.64 -49.52
C GLY A 217 20.34 -85.64 -48.50
N ASN A 218 19.45 -86.63 -48.63
CA ASN A 218 18.48 -87.09 -47.62
C ASN A 218 17.18 -86.29 -47.38
N LYS A 219 16.27 -86.31 -48.36
CA LYS A 219 14.83 -86.43 -48.08
C LYS A 219 14.56 -87.84 -47.55
N ILE A 220 14.32 -88.00 -46.24
CA ILE A 220 13.66 -89.18 -45.60
C ILE A 220 13.39 -88.94 -44.09
N SER A 221 14.03 -87.96 -43.44
CA SER A 221 13.83 -87.76 -41.98
C SER A 221 12.58 -86.97 -41.59
N ASP A 222 11.98 -86.19 -42.49
CA ASP A 222 10.85 -85.30 -42.16
C ASP A 222 9.51 -86.03 -41.98
N SER A 223 9.35 -87.25 -42.49
CA SER A 223 8.07 -87.96 -42.40
C SER A 223 7.88 -88.75 -41.09
N LEU A 224 8.95 -88.97 -40.31
CA LEU A 224 8.91 -89.84 -39.12
C LEU A 224 8.75 -89.05 -37.80
N ALA A 225 9.18 -87.78 -37.78
CA ALA A 225 9.01 -86.88 -36.65
C ALA A 225 7.54 -86.41 -36.51
N GLU A 226 6.87 -86.08 -37.62
CA GLU A 226 5.45 -85.70 -37.62
C GLU A 226 4.52 -86.86 -37.20
N LEU A 227 4.85 -88.11 -37.54
CA LEU A 227 4.07 -89.29 -37.13
C LEU A 227 4.19 -89.60 -35.64
N LYS A 228 5.36 -89.36 -35.02
CA LYS A 228 5.55 -89.55 -33.57
C LYS A 228 4.84 -88.49 -32.74
N ALA A 229 4.82 -87.24 -33.19
CA ALA A 229 4.08 -86.18 -32.50
C ALA A 229 2.56 -86.44 -32.48
N LYS A 230 2.02 -87.06 -33.54
CA LYS A 230 0.58 -87.37 -33.65
C LYS A 230 0.12 -88.57 -32.79
N ILE A 231 1.03 -89.45 -32.37
CA ILE A 231 0.71 -90.59 -31.49
C ILE A 231 0.74 -90.19 -30.01
N ALA A 232 1.56 -89.21 -29.63
CA ALA A 232 1.68 -88.74 -28.24
C ALA A 232 0.46 -87.93 -27.77
N SER A 233 -0.28 -87.28 -28.68
CA SER A 233 -1.44 -86.43 -28.35
C SER A 233 -2.77 -87.18 -28.19
N ASN A 234 -2.85 -88.48 -28.54
CA ASN A 234 -4.08 -89.29 -28.47
C ASN A 234 -4.15 -90.22 -27.23
N LYS A 235 -3.26 -90.07 -26.24
CA LYS A 235 -3.16 -91.00 -25.10
C LYS A 235 -3.35 -90.37 -23.71
N LYS A 236 -4.09 -89.25 -23.62
CA LYS A 236 -4.32 -88.54 -22.34
C LYS A 236 -5.78 -88.24 -21.99
N ASP A 237 -6.72 -88.93 -22.63
CA ASP A 237 -8.12 -89.04 -22.19
C ASP A 237 -8.47 -90.52 -21.93
N ALA A 238 -8.07 -91.02 -20.75
CA ALA A 238 -8.63 -92.17 -20.03
C ALA A 238 -7.95 -92.28 -18.65
#